data_AF-A0A4R6E6W6-F1
#
_entry.id   AF-A0A4R6E6W6-F1
#
_cell.length_a   1.000
_cell.length_b   1.000
_cell.length_c   1.000
_cell.angle_alpha   90.00
_cell.angle_beta   90.00
_cell.angle_gamma   90.00
#
_symmetry.space_group_name_H-M   'P 1'
#
loop_
_entity.id
_entity.type
_entity.pdbx_description
1 polymer ?
#
loop_
_entity_poly.entity_id
_entity_poly.type
_entity_poly.pdbx_seq_one_letter_code
_entity_poly.pdbx_strand_id
1 'polypeptide(L)'
;MIDVRKLIFFFTLTTVIGGAATRSASASDEMTTVQTLNDITAQSSEIPALLTGKTIDLPPAVVEKPTKPKPAKKTIHSEIANASKSPISISVQENSALQKKLVDTQQQLENLQQQWQDANQQLEEKAQQLEQLRNTQKNDTTAALDLKKSQAENQKHIDALKAEISVLTAAQVTNQLELAEAKTRDSQDVLQLKKSLAETQDQRKSLIEQIATLTASQMANAKALAEVKSGNSEAVETLKQSLTKSVTESTDLKKSLANAQSQATALSKRINELTAAQTTTTQAQTAAKADTDKIIAQLKASLTKSEAQTTALNKQVADLTAAQTENATVQTAAKADADKVIAQLKTSLSESQAQTTALNTQVESLRAVNEALPISTTVPDSQDQLRAYSLGTLWGQEIKGALANVQSNGFTPDLKQVVSGVSDSIRGEFKIPKEKIMAQLDTMNKQVLASQQKTSETTESEGDKFINDFSKQADVKRAEMGYYYRVLDAGRGKIKPGEVVSVSVKESLSNGNVIKDMTKTKQVVTLPVAQFPPVFASSIGLVGVHGKVQIVVPPELAYGDRGLSPQIPPKSTMVYEIIVQDVKPGQAK
;
A
#
# COMPACT_ATOMS: atom_id res chain seq x y z
N MET A 1 4.15 -22.00 -38.29
CA MET A 1 5.50 -22.30 -38.83
C MET A 1 6.42 -21.26 -38.23
N ILE A 2 7.28 -21.54 -37.26
CA ILE A 2 8.36 -22.55 -37.15
C ILE A 2 8.42 -22.98 -35.66
N ASP A 3 7.89 -24.15 -35.31
CA ASP A 3 8.57 -25.45 -35.07
C ASP A 3 9.42 -25.53 -33.77
N VAL A 4 8.74 -25.98 -32.71
CA VAL A 4 9.25 -26.27 -31.36
C VAL A 4 9.46 -27.78 -31.24
N ARG A 5 10.53 -28.32 -31.84
CA ARG A 5 10.99 -29.70 -31.61
C ARG A 5 12.49 -29.82 -31.88
N LYS A 6 13.30 -29.91 -30.81
CA LYS A 6 14.55 -30.68 -30.66
C LYS A 6 15.47 -30.02 -29.61
N LEU A 7 15.46 -30.53 -28.38
CA LEU A 7 16.71 -30.85 -27.68
C LEU A 7 16.41 -31.85 -26.55
N ILE A 8 16.57 -33.13 -26.91
CA ILE A 8 16.70 -34.25 -25.99
C ILE A 8 18.19 -34.29 -25.60
N PHE A 9 18.51 -34.10 -24.33
CA PHE A 9 19.81 -34.52 -23.79
C PHE A 9 19.59 -35.34 -22.53
N PHE A 10 20.07 -36.58 -22.62
CA PHE A 10 20.16 -37.58 -21.57
C PHE A 10 21.16 -37.13 -20.50
N PHE A 11 20.81 -37.28 -19.22
CA PHE A 11 21.77 -37.69 -18.20
C PHE A 11 21.10 -38.65 -17.22
N THR A 12 21.38 -39.93 -17.43
CA THR A 12 21.16 -41.01 -16.47
C THR A 12 22.23 -40.94 -15.40
N LEU A 13 21.86 -40.88 -14.12
CA LEU A 13 22.67 -41.46 -13.05
C LEU A 13 21.77 -42.07 -11.98
N THR A 14 21.95 -43.37 -11.78
CA THR A 14 21.18 -44.24 -10.90
C THR A 14 21.95 -44.41 -9.57
N THR A 15 21.27 -44.07 -8.46
CA THR A 15 21.38 -44.63 -7.09
C THR A 15 22.65 -44.43 -6.26
N VAL A 16 22.52 -43.85 -5.05
CA VAL A 16 22.57 -44.54 -3.72
C VAL A 16 22.21 -43.57 -2.59
N ILE A 17 21.13 -43.93 -1.89
CA ILE A 17 20.80 -43.84 -0.45
C ILE A 17 21.73 -43.02 0.46
N GLY A 18 21.16 -42.09 1.23
CA GLY A 18 21.68 -41.74 2.56
C GLY A 18 21.48 -40.28 2.97
N GLY A 19 20.64 -40.05 3.99
CA GLY A 19 20.65 -38.81 4.78
C GLY A 19 19.43 -37.91 4.59
N ALA A 20 18.31 -38.29 5.21
CA ALA A 20 17.26 -37.35 5.53
C ALA A 20 17.79 -36.34 6.56
N ALA A 21 18.27 -35.19 6.09
CA ALA A 21 18.42 -34.00 6.91
C ALA A 21 17.10 -33.23 6.85
N THR A 22 16.17 -33.63 7.73
CA THR A 22 14.98 -32.85 8.07
C THR A 22 15.44 -31.51 8.66
N ARG A 23 15.51 -30.47 7.84
CA ARG A 23 15.56 -29.09 8.34
C ARG A 23 14.12 -28.65 8.57
N SER A 24 13.56 -29.03 9.72
CA SER A 24 12.34 -28.39 10.21
C SER A 24 12.69 -26.94 10.55
N ALA A 25 12.34 -26.01 9.68
CA ALA A 25 12.16 -24.62 10.10
C ALA A 25 11.02 -24.67 11.15
N SER A 26 11.36 -24.43 12.41
CA SER A 26 10.40 -24.56 13.50
C SER A 26 9.35 -23.46 13.38
N ALA A 27 8.09 -23.80 13.69
CA ALA A 27 6.95 -22.88 13.72
C ALA A 27 7.19 -21.59 14.55
N SER A 28 8.25 -21.57 15.38
CA SER A 28 8.72 -20.41 16.13
C SER A 28 9.33 -19.31 15.25
N ASP A 29 10.02 -19.63 14.15
CA ASP A 29 10.63 -18.64 13.24
C ASP A 29 9.60 -17.98 12.29
N GLU A 30 8.43 -18.60 12.12
CA GLU A 30 7.30 -18.05 11.37
C GLU A 30 6.41 -17.17 12.24
N MET A 31 6.26 -17.51 13.52
CA MET A 31 5.51 -16.73 14.49
C MET A 31 6.21 -15.39 14.79
N THR A 32 7.54 -15.40 14.86
CA THR A 32 8.35 -14.18 14.96
C THR A 32 8.25 -13.31 13.73
N THR A 33 8.11 -13.85 12.51
CA THR A 33 8.02 -13.01 11.29
C THR A 33 6.68 -12.26 11.23
N VAL A 34 5.56 -12.92 11.55
CA VAL A 34 4.23 -12.27 11.59
C VAL A 34 4.11 -11.33 12.80
N GLN A 35 4.68 -11.69 13.95
CA GLN A 35 4.79 -10.75 15.07
C GLN A 35 5.66 -9.56 14.70
N THR A 36 6.80 -9.73 14.03
CA THR A 36 7.61 -8.60 13.56
C THR A 36 6.89 -7.78 12.49
N LEU A 37 6.09 -8.40 11.61
CA LEU A 37 5.25 -7.68 10.64
C LEU A 37 4.21 -6.85 11.40
N ASN A 38 3.44 -7.45 12.32
CA ASN A 38 2.47 -6.73 13.15
C ASN A 38 3.11 -5.66 14.05
N ASP A 39 4.31 -5.89 14.58
CA ASP A 39 5.08 -4.94 15.38
C ASP A 39 5.61 -3.78 14.50
N ILE A 40 6.00 -4.05 13.26
CA ILE A 40 6.36 -3.03 12.26
C ILE A 40 5.11 -2.23 11.86
N THR A 41 3.96 -2.88 11.62
CA THR A 41 2.68 -2.22 11.32
C THR A 41 2.17 -1.39 12.51
N ALA A 42 2.39 -1.86 13.75
CA ALA A 42 2.05 -1.15 14.98
C ALA A 42 2.99 0.04 15.24
N GLN A 43 4.30 -0.10 15.04
CA GLN A 43 5.24 1.04 15.03
C GLN A 43 4.92 2.01 13.89
N SER A 44 4.33 1.55 12.79
CA SER A 44 3.85 2.37 11.67
C SER A 44 2.74 3.36 12.08
N SER A 45 1.97 3.07 13.14
CA SER A 45 0.98 4.00 13.68
C SER A 45 1.59 5.16 14.49
N GLU A 46 2.86 5.02 14.91
CA GLU A 46 3.61 6.05 15.65
C GLU A 46 4.48 6.95 14.75
N ILE A 47 4.80 6.51 13.51
CA ILE A 47 5.63 7.28 12.58
C ILE A 47 4.93 8.53 12.02
N PRO A 48 3.60 8.53 11.73
CA PRO A 48 2.87 9.76 11.48
C PRO A 48 3.05 10.73 12.64
N ALA A 49 2.99 10.27 13.90
CA ALA A 49 3.16 11.15 15.07
C ALA A 49 4.58 11.72 15.20
N LEU A 50 5.62 11.01 14.75
CA LEU A 50 7.00 11.52 14.67
C LEU A 50 7.23 12.50 13.51
N LEU A 51 6.42 12.44 12.44
CA LEU A 51 6.45 13.36 11.29
C LEU A 51 5.41 14.49 11.41
N THR A 52 4.38 14.36 12.24
CA THR A 52 3.36 15.38 12.55
C THR A 52 3.63 16.07 13.89
N GLY A 53 4.70 15.71 14.58
CA GLY A 53 5.01 16.12 15.96
C GLY A 53 5.85 17.38 16.11
N LYS A 54 5.78 18.35 15.19
CA LYS A 54 6.01 19.78 15.49
C LYS A 54 5.47 20.64 14.35
N THR A 55 4.17 20.93 14.38
CA THR A 55 3.70 22.20 13.83
C THR A 55 4.53 23.29 14.49
N ILE A 56 5.33 24.02 13.71
CA ILE A 56 5.90 25.29 14.14
C ILE A 56 4.71 26.27 14.16
N ASP A 57 3.92 26.20 15.22
CA ASP A 57 2.97 27.24 15.55
C ASP A 57 3.75 28.29 16.36
N LEU A 58 3.88 29.47 15.77
CA LEU A 58 4.50 30.62 16.43
C LEU A 58 3.55 31.08 17.53
N PRO A 59 3.97 31.21 18.80
CA PRO A 59 3.15 31.89 19.79
C PRO A 59 2.91 33.34 19.33
N PRO A 60 1.70 33.89 19.51
CA PRO A 60 1.39 35.26 19.15
C PRO A 60 2.25 36.23 19.94
N ALA A 61 2.58 37.36 19.32
CA ALA A 61 3.40 38.41 19.90
C ALA A 61 2.83 38.90 21.25
N VAL A 62 3.39 38.41 22.35
CA VAL A 62 3.21 39.02 23.67
C VAL A 62 4.23 40.13 23.82
N VAL A 63 3.71 41.35 23.90
CA VAL A 63 4.40 42.57 24.28
C VAL A 63 4.70 42.50 25.78
N GLU A 64 5.98 42.46 26.18
CA GLU A 64 6.39 42.92 27.52
C GLU A 64 7.76 43.63 27.51
N LYS A 65 7.85 44.66 28.35
CA LYS A 65 8.84 45.75 28.41
C LYS A 65 10.23 45.33 28.94
N PRO A 66 11.29 46.13 28.69
CA PRO A 66 12.67 45.75 28.98
C PRO A 66 13.05 45.96 30.46
N THR A 67 13.81 45.04 31.02
CA THR A 67 14.60 45.24 32.25
C THR A 67 16.10 44.97 31.97
N LYS A 68 16.93 45.87 32.49
CA LYS A 68 18.38 46.02 32.25
C LYS A 68 19.19 45.34 33.40
N PRO A 69 20.54 45.29 33.38
CA PRO A 69 21.34 44.05 33.38
C PRO A 69 22.30 43.93 34.58
N LYS A 70 23.07 42.82 34.70
CA LYS A 70 24.46 42.78 35.26
C LYS A 70 25.14 41.38 35.21
N PRO A 71 26.47 41.24 35.44
CA PRO A 71 27.44 40.88 34.38
C PRO A 71 28.43 39.74 34.75
N ALA A 72 29.32 39.35 33.82
CA ALA A 72 30.76 39.07 34.00
C ALA A 72 31.31 38.23 32.81
N LYS A 73 32.14 38.81 31.93
CA LYS A 73 33.62 38.77 31.92
C LYS A 73 34.25 37.38 31.67
N LYS A 74 34.85 37.20 30.48
CA LYS A 74 36.32 37.14 30.30
C LYS A 74 36.75 37.23 28.82
N THR A 75 37.64 38.20 28.61
CA THR A 75 38.66 38.53 27.58
C THR A 75 39.36 37.27 26.99
N ILE A 76 39.95 37.18 25.79
CA ILE A 76 40.89 38.08 25.08
C ILE A 76 40.91 37.82 23.55
N HIS A 77 41.06 38.95 22.85
CA HIS A 77 41.42 39.34 21.48
C HIS A 77 42.33 38.46 20.58
N SER A 78 42.09 38.75 19.28
CA SER A 78 43.03 38.94 18.16
C SER A 78 43.61 37.73 17.45
N GLU A 79 42.98 37.36 16.33
CA GLU A 79 43.65 37.10 15.04
C GLU A 79 42.59 37.01 13.92
N ILE A 80 41.90 38.14 13.65
CA ILE A 80 41.15 38.33 12.40
C ILE A 80 42.06 39.11 11.46
N ALA A 81 43.01 38.40 10.86
CA ALA A 81 43.92 38.93 9.87
C ALA A 81 44.26 37.86 8.84
N ASN A 82 43.24 37.32 8.15
CA ASN A 82 43.35 36.75 6.79
C ASN A 82 41.99 36.17 6.34
N ALA A 83 41.09 37.04 5.90
CA ALA A 83 39.96 36.63 5.06
C ALA A 83 39.59 37.78 4.10
N SER A 84 40.60 38.42 3.51
CA SER A 84 40.41 39.33 2.37
C SER A 84 40.75 38.54 1.11
N LYS A 85 39.74 37.88 0.54
CA LYS A 85 39.65 37.38 -0.85
C LYS A 85 38.37 36.56 -1.04
N SER A 86 37.25 37.23 -1.34
CA SER A 86 36.18 36.83 -2.28
C SER A 86 34.87 37.59 -1.97
N PRO A 87 34.04 37.89 -2.98
CA PRO A 87 33.16 39.05 -2.98
C PRO A 87 31.85 38.81 -2.22
N ILE A 88 31.39 39.83 -1.49
CA ILE A 88 30.02 39.90 -0.95
C ILE A 88 29.10 40.23 -2.14
N SER A 89 28.80 39.20 -2.91
CA SER A 89 27.77 39.17 -3.95
C SER A 89 26.92 37.95 -3.64
N ILE A 90 26.18 37.98 -2.53
CA ILE A 90 25.13 36.98 -2.29
C ILE A 90 24.02 37.32 -3.29
N SER A 91 24.13 36.69 -4.45
CA SER A 91 23.37 37.01 -5.65
C SER A 91 21.91 36.57 -5.48
N VAL A 92 20.99 37.27 -6.13
CA VAL A 92 19.57 36.86 -6.29
C VAL A 92 19.44 35.39 -6.75
N GLN A 93 20.46 34.85 -7.44
CA GLN A 93 20.55 33.44 -7.82
C GLN A 93 20.65 32.49 -6.62
N GLU A 94 21.41 32.82 -5.57
CA GLU A 94 21.54 31.95 -4.38
C GLU A 94 20.23 31.86 -3.60
N ASN A 95 19.46 32.96 -3.51
CA ASN A 95 18.15 32.96 -2.87
C ASN A 95 17.09 32.20 -3.71
N SER A 96 17.11 32.35 -5.03
CA SER A 96 16.23 31.57 -5.92
C SER A 96 16.57 30.07 -5.90
N ALA A 97 17.86 29.72 -5.75
CA ALA A 97 18.31 28.35 -5.61
C ALA A 97 17.88 27.73 -4.27
N LEU A 98 17.83 28.52 -3.20
CA LEU A 98 17.32 28.09 -1.89
C LEU A 98 15.80 27.90 -1.90
N GLN A 99 15.02 28.79 -2.52
CA GLN A 99 13.57 28.61 -2.70
C GLN A 99 13.25 27.38 -3.56
N LYS A 100 14.00 27.18 -4.64
CA LYS A 100 13.88 25.96 -5.46
C LYS A 100 14.21 24.70 -4.66
N LYS A 101 15.29 24.72 -3.87
CA LYS A 101 15.63 23.61 -2.96
C LYS A 101 14.53 23.33 -1.93
N LEU A 102 13.87 24.36 -1.39
CA LEU A 102 12.76 24.17 -0.44
C LEU A 102 11.58 23.45 -1.10
N VAL A 103 11.15 23.90 -2.28
CA VAL A 103 10.07 23.26 -3.06
C VAL A 103 10.45 21.83 -3.46
N ASP A 104 11.67 21.63 -3.98
CA ASP A 104 12.17 20.30 -4.35
C ASP A 104 12.20 19.36 -3.12
N THR A 105 12.56 19.87 -1.94
CA THR A 105 12.56 19.09 -0.70
C THR A 105 11.14 18.76 -0.22
N GLN A 106 10.19 19.68 -0.39
CA GLN A 106 8.80 19.47 -0.01
C GLN A 106 8.13 18.43 -0.92
N GLN A 107 8.44 18.47 -2.22
CA GLN A 107 8.02 17.45 -3.18
C GLN A 107 8.65 16.09 -2.90
N GLN A 108 9.92 16.05 -2.46
CA GLN A 108 10.57 14.81 -2.03
C GLN A 108 9.91 14.22 -0.79
N LEU A 109 9.50 15.05 0.17
CA LEU A 109 8.79 14.60 1.37
C LEU A 109 7.42 13.98 1.03
N GLU A 110 6.65 14.61 0.14
CA GLU A 110 5.38 14.04 -0.34
C GLU A 110 5.57 12.71 -1.07
N ASN A 111 6.57 12.63 -1.97
CA ASN A 111 6.88 11.39 -2.69
C ASN A 111 7.27 10.26 -1.73
N LEU A 112 8.03 10.58 -0.68
CA LEU A 112 8.48 9.60 0.30
C LEU A 112 7.33 9.14 1.20
N GLN A 113 6.40 10.04 1.54
CA GLN A 113 5.18 9.71 2.25
C GLN A 113 4.27 8.79 1.41
N GLN A 114 4.15 9.05 0.11
CA GLN A 114 3.39 8.18 -0.80
C GLN A 114 4.04 6.80 -0.94
N GLN A 115 5.36 6.73 -1.14
CA GLN A 115 6.09 5.47 -1.22
C GLN A 115 5.92 4.63 0.05
N TRP A 116 5.88 5.27 1.21
CA TRP A 116 5.65 4.60 2.49
C TRP A 116 4.22 4.05 2.58
N GLN A 117 3.21 4.81 2.18
CA GLN A 117 1.82 4.33 2.15
C GLN A 117 1.64 3.13 1.22
N ASP A 118 2.19 3.21 0.01
CA ASP A 118 2.11 2.14 -0.99
C ASP A 118 2.79 0.85 -0.48
N ALA A 119 3.96 0.98 0.15
CA ALA A 119 4.67 -0.16 0.71
C ALA A 119 3.96 -0.77 1.94
N ASN A 120 3.32 0.04 2.78
CA ASN A 120 2.54 -0.45 3.91
C ASN A 120 1.28 -1.22 3.44
N GLN A 121 0.63 -0.73 2.38
CA GLN A 121 -0.48 -1.43 1.75
C GLN A 121 -0.05 -2.80 1.18
N GLN A 122 1.07 -2.85 0.46
CA GLN A 122 1.60 -4.11 -0.07
C GLN A 122 1.92 -5.12 1.04
N LEU A 123 2.43 -4.64 2.18
CA LEU A 123 2.77 -5.48 3.32
C LEU A 123 1.51 -6.07 3.99
N GLU A 124 0.44 -5.28 4.12
CA GLU A 124 -0.87 -5.74 4.61
C GLU A 124 -1.48 -6.80 3.68
N GLU A 125 -1.47 -6.57 2.36
CA GLU A 125 -1.96 -7.54 1.38
C GLU A 125 -1.19 -8.87 1.45
N LYS A 126 0.14 -8.81 1.61
CA LYS A 126 1.00 -10.01 1.76
C LYS A 126 0.75 -10.73 3.08
N ALA A 127 0.52 -10.00 4.18
CA ALA A 127 0.19 -10.58 5.48
C ALA A 127 -1.14 -11.37 5.43
N GLN A 128 -2.16 -10.81 4.78
CA GLN A 128 -3.44 -11.48 4.58
C GLN A 128 -3.31 -12.75 3.72
N GLN A 129 -2.51 -12.70 2.66
CA GLN A 129 -2.22 -13.88 1.82
C GLN A 129 -1.52 -14.99 2.62
N LEU A 130 -0.51 -14.65 3.44
CA LEU A 130 0.18 -15.63 4.29
C LEU A 130 -0.76 -16.27 5.32
N GLU A 131 -1.66 -15.50 5.92
CA GLU A 131 -2.63 -16.01 6.88
C GLU A 131 -3.64 -16.98 6.22
N GLN A 132 -4.11 -16.68 5.01
CA GLN A 132 -4.95 -17.60 4.24
C GLN A 132 -4.23 -18.92 3.90
N LEU A 133 -2.97 -18.84 3.46
CA LEU A 133 -2.14 -20.01 3.17
C LEU A 133 -1.91 -20.88 4.41
N ARG A 134 -1.70 -20.24 5.58
CA ARG A 134 -1.54 -20.91 6.88
C ARG A 134 -2.81 -21.65 7.32
N ASN A 135 -3.96 -21.01 7.19
CA ASN A 135 -5.25 -21.63 7.52
C ASN A 135 -5.54 -22.82 6.59
N THR A 136 -5.20 -22.69 5.31
CA THR A 136 -5.28 -23.79 4.33
C THR A 136 -4.39 -24.96 4.75
N GLN A 137 -3.11 -24.69 5.09
CA GLN A 137 -2.17 -25.72 5.55
C GLN A 137 -2.65 -26.43 6.83
N LYS A 138 -3.23 -25.70 7.78
CA LYS A 138 -3.80 -26.30 9.01
C LYS A 138 -4.92 -27.27 8.68
N ASN A 139 -5.85 -26.87 7.82
CA ASN A 139 -6.96 -27.72 7.38
C ASN A 139 -6.46 -28.95 6.62
N ASP A 140 -5.50 -28.78 5.70
CA ASP A 140 -4.89 -29.87 4.95
C ASP A 140 -4.15 -30.85 5.86
N THR A 141 -3.53 -30.37 6.94
CA THR A 141 -2.85 -31.24 7.92
C THR A 141 -3.84 -32.13 8.66
N THR A 142 -4.99 -31.58 9.08
CA THR A 142 -6.07 -32.37 9.69
C THR A 142 -6.63 -33.38 8.70
N ALA A 143 -6.93 -32.95 7.47
CA ALA A 143 -7.43 -33.84 6.42
C ALA A 143 -6.44 -34.98 6.10
N ALA A 144 -5.13 -34.70 6.05
CA ALA A 144 -4.08 -35.69 5.81
C ALA A 144 -4.04 -36.76 6.92
N LEU A 145 -4.27 -36.35 8.17
CA LEU A 145 -4.24 -37.24 9.33
C LEU A 145 -5.46 -38.17 9.32
N ASP A 146 -6.64 -37.64 8.99
CA ASP A 146 -7.87 -38.43 8.82
C ASP A 146 -7.74 -39.43 7.67
N LEU A 147 -7.23 -38.99 6.52
CA LEU A 147 -6.98 -39.87 5.36
C LEU A 147 -6.01 -41.01 5.69
N LYS A 148 -4.91 -40.72 6.39
CA LYS A 148 -3.95 -41.76 6.84
C LYS A 148 -4.60 -42.74 7.81
N LYS A 149 -5.47 -42.28 8.69
CA LYS A 149 -6.23 -43.16 9.60
C LYS A 149 -7.17 -44.08 8.82
N SER A 150 -7.93 -43.53 7.86
CA SER A 150 -8.80 -44.32 6.99
C SER A 150 -8.02 -45.32 6.12
N GLN A 151 -6.82 -44.98 5.64
CA GLN A 151 -5.93 -45.93 4.95
C GLN A 151 -5.54 -47.10 5.86
N ALA A 152 -5.11 -46.82 7.09
CA ALA A 152 -4.72 -47.87 8.04
C ALA A 152 -5.88 -48.78 8.43
N GLU A 153 -7.08 -48.21 8.62
CA GLU A 153 -8.30 -48.97 8.91
C GLU A 153 -8.72 -49.85 7.73
N ASN A 154 -8.69 -49.33 6.50
CA ASN A 154 -9.02 -50.10 5.31
C ASN A 154 -7.99 -51.21 5.05
N GLN A 155 -6.71 -50.97 5.31
CA GLN A 155 -5.68 -52.01 5.20
C GLN A 155 -5.90 -53.14 6.21
N LYS A 156 -6.25 -52.83 7.46
CA LYS A 156 -6.63 -53.85 8.44
C LYS A 156 -7.84 -54.67 7.99
N HIS A 157 -8.82 -54.02 7.35
CA HIS A 157 -9.98 -54.72 6.81
C HIS A 157 -9.61 -55.67 5.66
N ILE A 158 -8.73 -55.23 4.74
CA ILE A 158 -8.17 -56.07 3.67
C ILE A 158 -7.48 -57.31 4.25
N ASP A 159 -6.63 -57.12 5.26
CA ASP A 159 -5.87 -58.21 5.88
C ASP A 159 -6.82 -59.21 6.57
N ALA A 160 -7.86 -58.72 7.25
CA ALA A 160 -8.90 -59.54 7.85
C ALA A 160 -9.68 -60.36 6.81
N LEU A 161 -10.10 -59.74 5.69
CA LEU A 161 -10.78 -60.43 4.59
C LEU A 161 -9.88 -61.51 3.97
N LYS A 162 -8.59 -61.22 3.75
CA LYS A 162 -7.62 -62.19 3.23
C LYS A 162 -7.46 -63.38 4.17
N ALA A 163 -7.35 -63.13 5.48
CA ALA A 163 -7.27 -64.19 6.48
C ALA A 163 -8.53 -65.06 6.50
N GLU A 164 -9.72 -64.46 6.50
CA GLU A 164 -11.00 -65.18 6.52
C GLU A 164 -11.20 -66.04 5.26
N ILE A 165 -10.91 -65.48 4.07
CA ILE A 165 -10.94 -66.23 2.81
C ILE A 165 -9.97 -67.42 2.88
N SER A 166 -8.76 -67.22 3.39
CA SER A 166 -7.75 -68.28 3.51
C SER A 166 -8.22 -69.41 4.43
N VAL A 167 -8.80 -69.08 5.59
CA VAL A 167 -9.31 -70.06 6.56
C VAL A 167 -10.46 -70.87 5.96
N LEU A 168 -11.45 -70.20 5.35
CA LEU A 168 -12.58 -70.88 4.72
C LEU A 168 -12.15 -71.77 3.55
N THR A 169 -11.22 -71.30 2.73
CA THR A 169 -10.67 -72.09 1.61
C THR A 169 -9.94 -73.33 2.12
N ALA A 170 -9.13 -73.20 3.17
CA ALA A 170 -8.43 -74.33 3.78
C ALA A 170 -9.42 -75.34 4.38
N ALA A 171 -10.42 -74.88 5.13
CA ALA A 171 -11.46 -75.74 5.71
C ALA A 171 -12.24 -76.50 4.62
N GLN A 172 -12.55 -75.85 3.50
CA GLN A 172 -13.23 -76.48 2.38
C GLN A 172 -12.38 -77.56 1.68
N VAL A 173 -11.07 -77.35 1.58
CA VAL A 173 -10.14 -78.38 1.07
C VAL A 173 -10.10 -79.58 2.02
N THR A 174 -9.98 -79.36 3.33
CA THR A 174 -10.01 -80.42 4.33
C THR A 174 -11.30 -81.22 4.26
N ASN A 175 -12.47 -80.56 4.23
CA ASN A 175 -13.77 -81.23 4.14
C ASN A 175 -13.91 -82.07 2.84
N GLN A 176 -13.36 -81.59 1.72
CA GLN A 176 -13.37 -82.34 0.46
C GLN A 176 -12.44 -83.56 0.51
N LEU A 177 -11.29 -83.46 1.19
CA LEU A 177 -10.38 -84.58 1.39
C LEU A 177 -11.04 -85.66 2.26
N GLU A 178 -11.62 -85.27 3.39
CA GLU A 178 -12.33 -86.19 4.29
C GLU A 178 -13.51 -86.89 3.58
N LEU A 179 -14.26 -86.18 2.74
CA LEU A 179 -15.31 -86.77 1.92
C LEU A 179 -14.77 -87.79 0.92
N ALA A 180 -13.64 -87.51 0.28
CA ALA A 180 -13.01 -88.43 -0.68
C ALA A 180 -12.52 -89.70 0.02
N GLU A 181 -11.93 -89.57 1.21
CA GLU A 181 -11.50 -90.68 2.05
C GLU A 181 -12.70 -91.52 2.51
N ALA A 182 -13.76 -90.88 3.01
CA ALA A 182 -14.99 -91.56 3.43
C ALA A 182 -15.65 -92.33 2.28
N LYS A 183 -15.76 -91.72 1.08
CA LYS A 183 -16.28 -92.42 -0.11
C LYS A 183 -15.47 -93.65 -0.48
N THR A 184 -14.15 -93.55 -0.38
CA THR A 184 -13.24 -94.66 -0.71
C THR A 184 -13.43 -95.81 0.28
N ARG A 185 -13.49 -95.49 1.59
CA ARG A 185 -13.75 -96.47 2.65
C ARG A 185 -15.11 -97.13 2.50
N ASP A 186 -16.18 -96.35 2.35
CA ASP A 186 -17.54 -96.86 2.20
C ASP A 186 -17.67 -97.74 0.93
N SER A 187 -17.01 -97.35 -0.17
CA SER A 187 -16.98 -98.16 -1.39
C SER A 187 -16.27 -99.51 -1.18
N GLN A 188 -15.21 -99.55 -0.37
CA GLN A 188 -14.53 -100.79 -0.01
C GLN A 188 -15.41 -101.67 0.88
N ASP A 189 -16.08 -101.09 1.88
CA ASP A 189 -16.99 -101.81 2.78
C ASP A 189 -18.18 -102.41 2.01
N VAL A 190 -18.78 -101.65 1.09
CA VAL A 190 -19.84 -102.15 0.20
C VAL A 190 -19.33 -103.28 -0.71
N LEU A 191 -18.10 -103.18 -1.21
CA LEU A 191 -17.50 -104.22 -2.05
C LEU A 191 -17.25 -105.52 -1.27
N GLN A 192 -16.76 -105.43 -0.03
CA GLN A 192 -16.62 -106.59 0.86
C GLN A 192 -17.97 -107.23 1.17
N LEU A 193 -18.99 -106.42 1.52
CA LEU A 193 -20.33 -106.94 1.78
C LEU A 193 -20.96 -107.61 0.55
N LYS A 194 -20.75 -107.05 -0.66
CA LYS A 194 -21.19 -107.67 -1.91
C LYS A 194 -20.50 -109.01 -2.15
N LYS A 195 -19.21 -109.12 -1.83
CA LYS A 195 -18.46 -110.38 -1.91
C LYS A 195 -19.03 -111.42 -0.94
N SER A 196 -19.24 -111.07 0.34
CA SER A 196 -19.85 -111.98 1.32
C SER A 196 -21.27 -112.38 0.95
N LEU A 197 -22.05 -111.48 0.32
CA LEU A 197 -23.38 -111.81 -0.19
C LEU A 197 -23.31 -112.86 -1.30
N ALA A 198 -22.39 -112.71 -2.26
CA ALA A 198 -22.17 -113.69 -3.32
C ALA A 198 -21.77 -115.06 -2.77
N GLU A 199 -20.80 -115.10 -1.84
CA GLU A 199 -20.38 -116.33 -1.15
C GLU A 199 -21.55 -117.01 -0.42
N THR A 200 -22.38 -116.22 0.28
CA THR A 200 -23.58 -116.74 0.97
C THR A 200 -24.61 -117.28 -0.02
N GLN A 201 -24.77 -116.64 -1.18
CA GLN A 201 -25.68 -117.10 -2.24
C GLN A 201 -25.19 -118.40 -2.90
N ASP A 202 -23.88 -118.54 -3.13
CA ASP A 202 -23.26 -119.77 -3.64
C ASP A 202 -23.41 -120.92 -2.65
N GLN A 203 -23.19 -120.66 -1.35
CA GLN A 203 -23.46 -121.63 -0.28
C GLN A 203 -24.94 -122.04 -0.27
N ARG A 204 -25.86 -121.08 -0.40
CA ARG A 204 -27.30 -121.36 -0.46
C ARG A 204 -27.64 -122.27 -1.64
N LYS A 205 -27.04 -122.03 -2.81
CA LYS A 205 -27.22 -122.86 -4.00
C LYS A 205 -26.70 -124.29 -3.77
N SER A 206 -25.51 -124.43 -3.20
CA SER A 206 -24.95 -125.74 -2.85
C SER A 206 -25.82 -126.50 -1.84
N LEU A 207 -26.33 -125.83 -0.81
CA LEU A 207 -27.24 -126.44 0.17
C LEU A 207 -28.54 -126.93 -0.48
N ILE A 208 -29.10 -126.18 -1.44
CA ILE A 208 -30.28 -126.60 -2.20
C ILE A 208 -29.98 -127.87 -3.02
N GLU A 209 -28.84 -127.92 -3.70
CA GLU A 209 -28.41 -129.09 -4.48
C GLU A 209 -28.17 -130.33 -3.58
N GLN A 210 -27.53 -130.14 -2.42
CA GLN A 210 -27.32 -131.20 -1.42
C GLN A 210 -28.66 -131.74 -0.88
N ILE A 211 -29.58 -130.85 -0.50
CA ILE A 211 -30.93 -131.23 -0.03
C ILE A 211 -31.67 -132.01 -1.13
N ALA A 212 -31.61 -131.56 -2.38
CA ALA A 212 -32.25 -132.24 -3.50
C ALA A 212 -31.68 -133.66 -3.71
N THR A 213 -30.35 -133.80 -3.69
CA THR A 213 -29.65 -135.09 -3.82
C THR A 213 -30.01 -136.04 -2.68
N LEU A 214 -29.98 -135.54 -1.44
CA LEU A 214 -30.32 -136.31 -0.26
C LEU A 214 -31.80 -136.75 -0.29
N THR A 215 -32.71 -135.88 -0.73
CA THR A 215 -34.14 -136.18 -0.89
C THR A 215 -34.36 -137.29 -1.93
N ALA A 216 -33.65 -137.24 -3.06
CA ALA A 216 -33.71 -138.30 -4.07
C ALA A 216 -33.21 -139.64 -3.53
N SER A 217 -32.12 -139.63 -2.73
CA SER A 217 -31.60 -140.82 -2.05
C SER A 217 -32.59 -141.39 -1.02
N GLN A 218 -33.26 -140.53 -0.23
CA GLN A 218 -34.32 -140.96 0.69
C GLN A 218 -35.48 -141.63 -0.03
N MET A 219 -35.94 -141.08 -1.16
CA MET A 219 -36.99 -141.67 -1.98
C MET A 219 -36.58 -143.04 -2.52
N ALA A 220 -35.34 -143.19 -2.98
CA ALA A 220 -34.80 -144.47 -3.45
C ALA A 220 -34.74 -145.52 -2.32
N ASN A 221 -34.25 -145.14 -1.13
CA ASN A 221 -34.18 -146.02 0.03
C ASN A 221 -35.57 -146.40 0.58
N ALA A 222 -36.53 -145.47 0.58
CA ALA A 222 -37.91 -145.74 0.98
C ALA A 222 -38.60 -146.71 0.00
N LYS A 223 -38.33 -146.56 -1.31
CA LYS A 223 -38.80 -147.50 -2.34
C LYS A 223 -38.17 -148.88 -2.14
N ALA A 224 -36.86 -148.95 -1.92
CA ALA A 224 -36.16 -150.22 -1.65
C ALA A 224 -36.71 -150.92 -0.40
N LEU A 225 -37.01 -150.18 0.67
CA LEU A 225 -37.63 -150.70 1.90
C LEU A 225 -39.02 -151.31 1.65
N ALA A 226 -39.80 -150.77 0.70
CA ALA A 226 -41.11 -151.28 0.32
C ALA A 226 -41.05 -152.58 -0.53
N GLU A 227 -39.90 -152.87 -1.16
CA GLU A 227 -39.70 -154.02 -2.07
C GLU A 227 -39.06 -155.26 -1.39
N VAL A 228 -38.63 -155.17 -0.13
CA VAL A 228 -38.01 -156.30 0.62
C VAL A 228 -39.06 -157.37 1.00
N LYS A 229 -38.85 -158.63 0.58
CA LYS A 229 -39.72 -159.79 0.91
C LYS A 229 -39.59 -160.22 2.39
N SER A 230 -40.70 -160.60 3.02
CA SER A 230 -40.79 -160.96 4.45
C SER A 230 -39.87 -162.14 4.81
N GLY A 231 -38.73 -161.84 5.44
CA GLY A 231 -37.78 -162.84 5.93
C GLY A 231 -36.35 -162.34 6.19
N ASN A 232 -35.94 -161.19 5.65
CA ASN A 232 -34.57 -160.65 5.80
C ASN A 232 -34.53 -159.45 6.77
N SER A 233 -34.54 -159.74 8.09
CA SER A 233 -34.67 -158.73 9.17
C SER A 233 -33.53 -157.71 9.21
N GLU A 234 -32.29 -158.12 8.90
CA GLU A 234 -31.09 -157.25 8.99
C GLU A 234 -31.07 -156.16 7.90
N ALA A 235 -31.55 -156.46 6.69
CA ALA A 235 -31.63 -155.51 5.58
C ALA A 235 -32.70 -154.41 5.83
N VAL A 236 -33.80 -154.77 6.51
CA VAL A 236 -34.86 -153.83 6.90
C VAL A 236 -34.38 -152.88 8.00
N GLU A 237 -33.65 -153.40 9.00
CA GLU A 237 -33.09 -152.63 10.12
C GLU A 237 -32.07 -151.58 9.63
N THR A 238 -31.16 -151.98 8.74
CA THR A 238 -30.12 -151.10 8.17
C THR A 238 -30.70 -150.01 7.27
N LEU A 239 -31.69 -150.32 6.42
CA LEU A 239 -32.41 -149.32 5.63
C LEU A 239 -33.18 -148.32 6.52
N LYS A 240 -33.79 -148.78 7.62
CA LYS A 240 -34.46 -147.90 8.60
C LYS A 240 -33.48 -146.96 9.31
N GLN A 241 -32.32 -147.45 9.74
CA GLN A 241 -31.27 -146.61 10.34
C GLN A 241 -30.71 -145.59 9.36
N SER A 242 -30.44 -146.00 8.11
CA SER A 242 -29.96 -145.11 7.04
C SER A 242 -30.98 -144.02 6.69
N LEU A 243 -32.26 -144.37 6.61
CA LEU A 243 -33.34 -143.41 6.40
C LEU A 243 -33.46 -142.42 7.58
N THR A 244 -33.36 -142.90 8.82
CA THR A 244 -33.42 -142.05 10.02
C THR A 244 -32.25 -141.06 10.05
N LYS A 245 -31.02 -141.53 9.79
CA LYS A 245 -29.83 -140.68 9.69
C LYS A 245 -29.95 -139.64 8.57
N SER A 246 -30.44 -140.06 7.41
CA SER A 246 -30.65 -139.17 6.27
C SER A 246 -31.74 -138.11 6.56
N VAL A 247 -32.81 -138.47 7.28
CA VAL A 247 -33.84 -137.50 7.70
C VAL A 247 -33.25 -136.46 8.65
N THR A 248 -32.42 -136.86 9.62
CA THR A 248 -31.72 -135.91 10.51
C THR A 248 -30.78 -134.98 9.74
N GLU A 249 -29.99 -135.51 8.81
CA GLU A 249 -29.12 -134.70 7.93
C GLU A 249 -29.93 -133.72 7.07
N SER A 250 -31.09 -134.14 6.55
CA SER A 250 -32.00 -133.27 5.79
C SER A 250 -32.54 -132.11 6.64
N THR A 251 -32.93 -132.37 7.89
CA THR A 251 -33.41 -131.33 8.80
C THR A 251 -32.33 -130.31 9.12
N ASP A 252 -31.09 -130.74 9.34
CA ASP A 252 -29.99 -129.82 9.65
C ASP A 252 -29.55 -129.02 8.42
N LEU A 253 -29.52 -129.63 7.24
CA LEU A 253 -29.31 -128.90 5.98
C LEU A 253 -30.40 -127.85 5.73
N LYS A 254 -31.67 -128.16 6.01
CA LYS A 254 -32.78 -127.19 5.90
C LYS A 254 -32.64 -126.02 6.88
N LYS A 255 -32.18 -126.27 8.12
CA LYS A 255 -31.84 -125.19 9.06
C LYS A 255 -30.69 -124.33 8.54
N SER A 256 -29.62 -124.95 8.03
CA SER A 256 -28.50 -124.23 7.43
C SER A 256 -28.92 -123.39 6.22
N LEU A 257 -29.85 -123.90 5.39
CA LEU A 257 -30.43 -123.15 4.28
C LEU A 257 -31.21 -121.91 4.76
N ALA A 258 -32.05 -122.07 5.78
CA ALA A 258 -32.81 -120.96 6.37
C ALA A 258 -31.88 -119.90 6.99
N ASN A 259 -30.80 -120.33 7.64
CA ASN A 259 -29.78 -119.45 8.18
C ASN A 259 -29.05 -118.68 7.07
N ALA A 260 -28.60 -119.36 6.01
CA ALA A 260 -27.95 -118.72 4.86
C ALA A 260 -28.88 -117.73 4.15
N GLN A 261 -30.18 -118.04 4.04
CA GLN A 261 -31.17 -117.14 3.44
C GLN A 261 -31.41 -115.89 4.30
N SER A 262 -31.46 -116.05 5.63
CA SER A 262 -31.55 -114.93 6.57
C SER A 262 -30.30 -114.04 6.51
N GLN A 263 -29.11 -114.65 6.45
CA GLN A 263 -27.84 -113.95 6.31
C GLN A 263 -27.75 -113.17 4.99
N ALA A 264 -28.15 -113.76 3.86
CA ALA A 264 -28.18 -113.08 2.57
C ALA A 264 -29.13 -111.86 2.58
N THR A 265 -30.29 -111.99 3.24
CA THR A 265 -31.25 -110.87 3.39
C THR A 265 -30.67 -109.75 4.25
N ALA A 266 -30.01 -110.08 5.36
CA ALA A 266 -29.36 -109.12 6.23
C ALA A 266 -28.20 -108.39 5.53
N LEU A 267 -27.37 -109.11 4.77
CA LEU A 267 -26.28 -108.52 3.97
C LEU A 267 -26.82 -107.58 2.89
N SER A 268 -27.86 -107.98 2.17
CA SER A 268 -28.51 -107.14 1.15
C SER A 268 -29.09 -105.85 1.77
N LYS A 269 -29.77 -105.96 2.91
CA LYS A 269 -30.26 -104.80 3.66
C LYS A 269 -29.12 -103.87 4.07
N ARG A 270 -28.02 -104.42 4.62
CA ARG A 270 -26.86 -103.63 5.05
C ARG A 270 -26.18 -102.88 3.89
N ILE A 271 -26.07 -103.52 2.72
CA ILE A 271 -25.56 -102.87 1.49
C ILE A 271 -26.44 -101.68 1.09
N ASN A 272 -27.76 -101.86 1.08
CA ASN A 272 -28.70 -100.80 0.72
C ASN A 272 -28.65 -99.62 1.72
N GLU A 273 -28.60 -99.91 3.02
CA GLU A 273 -28.48 -98.90 4.07
C GLU A 273 -27.18 -98.10 3.95
N LEU A 274 -26.03 -98.77 3.75
CA LEU A 274 -24.75 -98.09 3.55
C LEU A 274 -24.73 -97.24 2.29
N THR A 275 -25.28 -97.75 1.18
CA THR A 275 -25.34 -97.01 -0.10
C THR A 275 -26.25 -95.78 0.02
N ALA A 276 -27.39 -95.91 0.70
CA ALA A 276 -28.29 -94.78 0.96
C ALA A 276 -27.64 -93.73 1.87
N ALA A 277 -26.98 -94.16 2.95
CA ALA A 277 -26.25 -93.26 3.85
C ALA A 277 -25.15 -92.49 3.12
N GLN A 278 -24.36 -93.18 2.26
CA GLN A 278 -23.31 -92.56 1.45
C GLN A 278 -23.86 -91.49 0.50
N THR A 279 -25.03 -91.75 -0.11
CA THR A 279 -25.71 -90.80 -1.01
C THR A 279 -26.14 -89.56 -0.25
N THR A 280 -26.77 -89.71 0.92
CA THR A 280 -27.22 -88.61 1.77
C THR A 280 -26.04 -87.75 2.26
N THR A 281 -24.97 -88.37 2.76
CA THR A 281 -23.76 -87.65 3.21
C THR A 281 -23.12 -86.87 2.05
N THR A 282 -23.04 -87.50 0.87
CA THR A 282 -22.50 -86.83 -0.32
C THR A 282 -23.33 -85.60 -0.69
N GLN A 283 -24.66 -85.73 -0.73
CA GLN A 283 -25.55 -84.61 -1.07
C GLN A 283 -25.43 -83.46 -0.08
N ALA A 284 -25.45 -83.75 1.23
CA ALA A 284 -25.33 -82.76 2.28
C ALA A 284 -24.00 -81.99 2.20
N GLN A 285 -22.88 -82.69 1.99
CA GLN A 285 -21.57 -82.04 1.87
C GLN A 285 -21.40 -81.26 0.56
N THR A 286 -22.00 -81.69 -0.56
CA THR A 286 -22.02 -80.87 -1.78
C THR A 286 -22.81 -79.58 -1.61
N ALA A 287 -23.93 -79.60 -0.87
CA ALA A 287 -24.69 -78.39 -0.56
C ALA A 287 -23.89 -77.44 0.34
N ALA A 288 -23.29 -77.96 1.43
CA ALA A 288 -22.44 -77.17 2.33
C ALA A 288 -21.23 -76.55 1.59
N LYS A 289 -20.66 -77.27 0.62
CA LYS A 289 -19.60 -76.75 -0.26
C LYS A 289 -20.11 -75.56 -1.08
N ALA A 290 -21.28 -75.69 -1.72
CA ALA A 290 -21.85 -74.63 -2.54
C ALA A 290 -22.14 -73.35 -1.72
N ASP A 291 -22.63 -73.50 -0.49
CA ASP A 291 -22.85 -72.38 0.42
C ASP A 291 -21.53 -71.69 0.81
N THR A 292 -20.49 -72.49 1.12
CA THR A 292 -19.15 -71.99 1.44
C THR A 292 -18.52 -71.25 0.25
N ASP A 293 -18.63 -71.81 -0.96
CA ASP A 293 -18.17 -71.17 -2.20
C ASP A 293 -18.82 -69.81 -2.42
N LYS A 294 -20.12 -69.69 -2.09
CA LYS A 294 -20.88 -68.45 -2.20
C LYS A 294 -20.38 -67.39 -1.21
N ILE A 295 -20.09 -67.78 0.04
CA ILE A 295 -19.50 -66.90 1.07
C ILE A 295 -18.10 -66.44 0.62
N ILE A 296 -17.25 -67.36 0.15
CA ILE A 296 -15.91 -67.03 -0.35
C ILE A 296 -15.99 -66.04 -1.52
N ALA A 297 -16.95 -66.25 -2.45
CA ALA A 297 -17.16 -65.33 -3.56
C ALA A 297 -17.57 -63.92 -3.10
N GLN A 298 -18.45 -63.82 -2.10
CA GLN A 298 -18.85 -62.55 -1.49
C GLN A 298 -17.68 -61.85 -0.79
N LEU A 299 -16.90 -62.58 0.00
CA LEU A 299 -15.71 -62.03 0.67
C LEU A 299 -14.68 -61.55 -0.35
N LYS A 300 -14.45 -62.28 -1.45
CA LYS A 300 -13.56 -61.86 -2.54
C LYS A 300 -14.05 -60.58 -3.22
N ALA A 301 -15.36 -60.43 -3.44
CA ALA A 301 -15.92 -59.20 -3.99
C ALA A 301 -15.73 -58.00 -3.03
N SER A 302 -15.94 -58.21 -1.73
CA SER A 302 -15.66 -57.20 -0.69
C SER A 302 -14.17 -56.83 -0.64
N LEU A 303 -13.28 -57.82 -0.80
CA LEU A 303 -11.84 -57.60 -0.87
C LEU A 303 -11.46 -56.72 -2.06
N THR A 304 -11.96 -57.04 -3.27
CA THR A 304 -11.70 -56.21 -4.46
C THR A 304 -12.20 -54.78 -4.28
N LYS A 305 -13.38 -54.60 -3.67
CA LYS A 305 -13.92 -53.26 -3.37
C LYS A 305 -13.00 -52.49 -2.41
N SER A 306 -12.54 -53.15 -1.35
CA SER A 306 -11.65 -52.55 -0.35
C SER A 306 -10.25 -52.23 -0.93
N GLU A 307 -9.70 -53.09 -1.80
CA GLU A 307 -8.43 -52.83 -2.52
C GLU A 307 -8.53 -51.63 -3.49
N ALA A 308 -9.67 -51.50 -4.19
CA ALA A 308 -9.94 -50.32 -5.03
C ALA A 308 -10.05 -49.04 -4.17
N GLN A 309 -10.69 -49.13 -3.01
CA GLN A 309 -10.76 -48.02 -2.05
C GLN A 309 -9.36 -47.62 -1.55
N THR A 310 -8.46 -48.57 -1.26
CA THR A 310 -7.06 -48.25 -0.91
C THR A 310 -6.35 -47.48 -2.02
N THR A 311 -6.57 -47.86 -3.28
CA THR A 311 -5.95 -47.14 -4.42
C THR A 311 -6.47 -45.70 -4.51
N ALA A 312 -7.77 -45.50 -4.30
CA ALA A 312 -8.37 -44.17 -4.27
C ALA A 312 -7.84 -43.31 -3.10
N LEU A 313 -7.77 -43.86 -1.88
CA LEU A 313 -7.20 -43.14 -0.73
C LEU A 313 -5.72 -42.81 -0.93
N ASN A 314 -4.93 -43.74 -1.49
CA ASN A 314 -3.52 -43.49 -1.81
C ASN A 314 -3.35 -42.34 -2.79
N LYS A 315 -4.22 -42.26 -3.80
CA LYS A 315 -4.24 -41.13 -4.72
C LYS A 315 -4.58 -39.82 -4.01
N GLN A 316 -5.63 -39.80 -3.19
CA GLN A 316 -6.00 -38.60 -2.41
C GLN A 316 -4.87 -38.13 -1.49
N VAL A 317 -4.16 -39.04 -0.83
CA VAL A 317 -2.98 -38.68 -0.01
C VAL A 317 -1.85 -38.11 -0.86
N ALA A 318 -1.59 -38.67 -2.04
CA ALA A 318 -0.56 -38.15 -2.94
C ALA A 318 -0.91 -36.74 -3.45
N ASP A 319 -2.16 -36.53 -3.88
CA ASP A 319 -2.66 -35.24 -4.36
C ASP A 319 -2.58 -34.17 -3.25
N LEU A 320 -2.99 -34.52 -2.02
CA LEU A 320 -2.92 -33.62 -0.86
C LEU A 320 -1.47 -33.31 -0.47
N THR A 321 -0.57 -34.30 -0.55
CA THR A 321 0.87 -34.09 -0.27
C THR A 321 1.51 -33.15 -1.30
N ALA A 322 1.13 -33.28 -2.58
CA ALA A 322 1.58 -32.37 -3.63
C ALA A 322 1.08 -30.95 -3.38
N ALA A 323 -0.21 -30.78 -3.04
CA ALA A 323 -0.79 -29.48 -2.70
C ALA A 323 -0.10 -28.83 -1.46
N GLN A 324 0.21 -29.62 -0.43
CA GLN A 324 0.95 -29.13 0.74
C GLN A 324 2.38 -28.68 0.38
N THR A 325 3.04 -29.39 -0.53
CA THR A 325 4.38 -29.03 -1.02
C THR A 325 4.35 -27.73 -1.79
N GLU A 326 3.35 -27.54 -2.65
CA GLU A 326 3.12 -26.30 -3.39
C GLU A 326 2.77 -25.13 -2.46
N ASN A 327 1.90 -25.35 -1.46
CA ASN A 327 1.59 -24.33 -0.46
C ASN A 327 2.85 -23.91 0.32
N ALA A 328 3.71 -24.87 0.71
CA ALA A 328 4.98 -24.57 1.38
C ALA A 328 5.93 -23.74 0.50
N THR A 329 6.04 -24.04 -0.80
CA THR A 329 6.88 -23.23 -1.70
C THR A 329 6.31 -21.82 -1.88
N VAL A 330 4.99 -21.67 -2.03
CA VAL A 330 4.33 -20.36 -2.13
C VAL A 330 4.52 -19.56 -0.84
N GLN A 331 4.40 -20.17 0.34
CA GLN A 331 4.66 -19.50 1.62
C GLN A 331 6.12 -19.01 1.72
N THR A 332 7.10 -19.83 1.33
CA THR A 332 8.51 -19.40 1.35
C THR A 332 8.80 -18.25 0.38
N ALA A 333 8.18 -18.27 -0.80
CA ALA A 333 8.30 -17.18 -1.77
C ALA A 333 7.62 -15.90 -1.25
N ALA A 334 6.41 -16.01 -0.70
CA ALA A 334 5.69 -14.88 -0.11
C ALA A 334 6.45 -14.26 1.08
N LYS A 335 7.10 -15.09 1.91
CA LYS A 335 7.98 -14.62 2.99
C LYS A 335 9.20 -13.88 2.45
N ALA A 336 9.87 -14.42 1.43
CA ALA A 336 11.02 -13.77 0.81
C ALA A 336 10.64 -12.42 0.15
N ASP A 337 9.47 -12.36 -0.50
CA ASP A 337 8.92 -11.12 -1.03
C ASP A 337 8.64 -10.10 0.07
N ALA A 338 8.02 -10.52 1.17
CA ALA A 338 7.74 -9.67 2.33
C ALA A 338 9.05 -9.14 2.97
N ASP A 339 10.06 -10.00 3.15
CA ASP A 339 11.38 -9.61 3.66
C ASP A 339 12.05 -8.56 2.75
N LYS A 340 11.87 -8.69 1.44
CA LYS A 340 12.37 -7.71 0.46
C LYS A 340 11.67 -6.35 0.60
N VAL A 341 10.34 -6.33 0.77
CA VAL A 341 9.57 -5.09 1.00
C VAL A 341 9.98 -4.45 2.34
N ILE A 342 10.14 -5.24 3.40
CA ILE A 342 10.64 -4.75 4.70
C ILE A 342 12.03 -4.14 4.56
N ALA A 343 12.93 -4.79 3.83
CA ALA A 343 14.29 -4.28 3.59
C ALA A 343 14.24 -2.94 2.84
N GLN A 344 13.41 -2.81 1.81
CA GLN A 344 13.20 -1.57 1.07
C GLN A 344 12.66 -0.45 1.97
N LEU A 345 11.65 -0.74 2.79
CA LEU A 345 11.09 0.20 3.76
C LEU A 345 12.14 0.70 4.76
N LYS A 346 12.99 -0.19 5.28
CA LYS A 346 14.09 0.19 6.18
C LYS A 346 15.09 1.12 5.49
N THR A 347 15.43 0.86 4.23
CA THR A 347 16.30 1.74 3.45
C THR A 347 15.65 3.11 3.24
N SER A 348 14.40 3.18 2.78
CA SER A 348 13.69 4.45 2.57
C SER A 348 13.51 5.25 3.86
N LEU A 349 13.29 4.58 5.00
CA LEU A 349 13.22 5.24 6.32
C LEU A 349 14.57 5.87 6.69
N SER A 350 15.68 5.15 6.50
CA SER A 350 17.03 5.68 6.75
C SER A 350 17.35 6.87 5.84
N GLU A 351 16.96 6.81 4.57
CA GLU A 351 17.14 7.90 3.60
C GLU A 351 16.34 9.14 4.02
N SER A 352 15.08 8.95 4.45
CA SER A 352 14.22 10.01 5.00
C SER A 352 14.85 10.71 6.21
N GLN A 353 15.36 9.93 7.16
CA GLN A 353 15.99 10.45 8.38
C GLN A 353 17.26 11.24 8.05
N ALA A 354 18.08 10.74 7.12
CA ALA A 354 19.28 11.44 6.66
C ALA A 354 18.93 12.78 5.98
N GLN A 355 17.89 12.80 5.15
CA GLN A 355 17.44 14.00 4.46
C GLN A 355 16.85 15.05 5.41
N THR A 356 16.04 14.61 6.39
CA THR A 356 15.49 15.49 7.44
C THR A 356 16.61 16.11 8.28
N THR A 357 17.63 15.32 8.62
CA THR A 357 18.80 15.81 9.37
C THR A 357 19.56 16.86 8.57
N ALA A 358 19.84 16.60 7.29
CA ALA A 358 20.53 17.54 6.42
C ALA A 358 19.77 18.88 6.25
N LEU A 359 18.43 18.81 6.14
CA LEU A 359 17.60 20.00 6.03
C LEU A 359 17.58 20.82 7.34
N ASN A 360 17.46 20.17 8.49
CA ASN A 360 17.52 20.84 9.80
C ASN A 360 18.85 21.57 9.99
N THR A 361 19.97 20.94 9.62
CA THR A 361 21.29 21.60 9.65
C THR A 361 21.33 22.83 8.73
N GLN A 362 20.69 22.76 7.56
CA GLN A 362 20.63 23.88 6.62
C GLN A 362 19.74 25.03 7.15
N VAL A 363 18.59 24.72 7.77
CA VAL A 363 17.70 25.71 8.40
C VAL A 363 18.37 26.39 9.60
N GLU A 364 19.09 25.64 10.44
CA GLU A 364 19.86 26.21 11.55
C GLU A 364 20.97 27.14 11.04
N SER A 365 21.64 26.77 9.95
CA SER A 365 22.67 27.63 9.33
C SER A 365 22.10 28.95 8.79
N LEU A 366 20.88 28.93 8.23
CA LEU A 366 20.21 30.13 7.71
C LEU A 366 19.62 30.99 8.84
N ARG A 367 19.12 30.37 9.92
CA ARG A 367 18.62 31.08 11.09
C ARG A 367 19.74 31.82 11.84
N ALA A 368 20.92 31.21 11.93
CA ALA A 368 22.11 31.86 12.49
C ALA A 368 22.54 33.09 11.66
N VAL A 369 22.34 33.07 10.34
CA VAL A 369 22.60 34.23 9.46
C VAL A 369 21.54 35.34 9.65
N ASN A 370 20.28 34.98 9.89
CA ASN A 370 19.19 35.95 10.07
C ASN A 370 19.16 36.59 11.47
N GLU A 371 19.49 35.85 12.53
CA GLU A 371 19.64 36.40 13.89
C GLU A 371 20.89 37.30 14.04
N ALA A 372 21.84 37.23 13.10
CA ALA A 372 23.09 38.00 13.10
C ALA A 372 23.03 39.39 12.42
N LEU A 373 21.85 39.87 12.00
CA LEU A 373 21.70 41.22 11.42
C LEU A 373 20.98 42.19 12.36
N PRO A 374 21.63 42.72 13.41
CA PRO A 374 21.10 43.85 14.15
C PRO A 374 21.14 45.11 13.27
N ILE A 375 20.05 45.89 13.28
CA ILE A 375 20.08 47.30 12.87
C ILE A 375 21.14 47.96 13.76
N SER A 376 22.30 48.32 13.19
CA SER A 376 23.39 48.88 13.97
C SER A 376 22.97 50.22 14.60
N THR A 377 23.04 50.30 15.94
CA THR A 377 22.76 51.53 16.70
C THR A 377 24.00 52.39 16.94
N THR A 378 25.15 52.00 16.39
CA THR A 378 26.42 52.75 16.52
C THR A 378 26.57 53.75 15.37
N VAL A 379 27.27 54.85 15.62
CA VAL A 379 27.63 55.81 14.57
C VAL A 379 28.44 55.07 13.50
N PRO A 380 28.20 55.29 12.20
CA PRO A 380 29.02 54.73 11.14
C PRO A 380 30.46 55.24 11.24
N ASP A 381 31.42 54.34 11.47
CA ASP A 381 32.81 54.71 11.74
C ASP A 381 33.75 54.38 10.56
N SER A 382 33.41 53.39 9.74
CA SER A 382 34.20 53.03 8.54
C SER A 382 33.71 53.74 7.28
N GLN A 383 34.58 53.90 6.29
CA GLN A 383 34.23 54.53 5.00
C GLN A 383 33.08 53.79 4.30
N ASP A 384 32.99 52.47 4.43
CA ASP A 384 31.92 51.66 3.85
C ASP A 384 30.60 51.86 4.58
N GLN A 385 30.63 51.92 5.92
CA GLN A 385 29.47 52.22 6.74
C GLN A 385 28.95 53.64 6.47
N LEU A 386 29.85 54.63 6.34
CA LEU A 386 29.50 56.01 5.99
C LEU A 386 28.85 56.11 4.59
N ARG A 387 29.37 55.37 3.60
CA ARG A 387 28.76 55.31 2.25
C ARG A 387 27.35 54.71 2.31
N ALA A 388 27.18 53.58 2.99
CA ALA A 388 25.88 52.93 3.14
C ALA A 388 24.87 53.80 3.90
N TYR A 389 25.29 54.44 4.99
CA TYR A 389 24.45 55.36 5.77
C TYR A 389 24.04 56.61 4.97
N SER A 390 24.96 57.13 4.14
CA SER A 390 24.67 58.27 3.25
C SER A 390 23.63 57.91 2.17
N LEU A 391 23.73 56.73 1.58
CA LEU A 391 22.72 56.23 0.63
C LEU A 391 21.35 56.04 1.29
N GLY A 392 21.31 55.45 2.50
CA GLY A 392 20.09 55.31 3.28
C GLY A 392 19.46 56.67 3.63
N THR A 393 20.28 57.68 3.93
CA THR A 393 19.82 59.05 4.20
C THR A 393 19.22 59.69 2.95
N LEU A 394 19.85 59.52 1.78
CA LEU A 394 19.32 60.01 0.50
C LEU A 394 17.93 59.41 0.21
N TRP A 395 17.78 58.09 0.29
CA TRP A 395 16.50 57.43 0.09
C TRP A 395 15.47 57.82 1.16
N GLY A 396 15.91 58.03 2.41
CA GLY A 396 15.05 58.54 3.48
C GLY A 396 14.47 59.93 3.18
N GLN A 397 15.24 60.82 2.54
CA GLN A 397 14.74 62.14 2.10
C GLN A 397 13.72 62.02 0.97
N GLU A 398 13.95 61.14 0.00
CA GLU A 398 13.00 60.86 -1.08
C GLU A 398 11.66 60.35 -0.53
N ILE A 399 11.71 59.39 0.39
CA ILE A 399 10.51 58.86 1.08
C ILE A 399 9.81 59.97 1.85
N LYS A 400 10.55 60.82 2.57
CA LYS A 400 9.98 61.96 3.31
C LYS A 400 9.27 62.95 2.37
N GLY A 401 9.86 63.23 1.20
CA GLY A 401 9.25 64.08 0.17
C GLY A 401 7.96 63.48 -0.39
N ALA A 402 7.98 62.19 -0.73
CA ALA A 402 6.80 61.47 -1.20
C ALA A 402 5.68 61.46 -0.14
N LEU A 403 6.02 61.25 1.13
CA LEU A 403 5.05 61.29 2.23
C LEU A 403 4.42 62.67 2.40
N ALA A 404 5.19 63.75 2.26
CA ALA A 404 4.65 65.11 2.32
C ALA A 404 3.62 65.37 1.20
N ASN A 405 3.86 64.85 -0.01
CA ASN A 405 2.90 64.94 -1.11
C ASN A 405 1.65 64.07 -0.86
N VAL A 406 1.81 62.87 -0.30
CA VAL A 406 0.66 62.03 0.09
C VAL A 406 -0.17 62.73 1.19
N GLN A 407 0.49 63.39 2.13
CA GLN A 407 -0.11 64.20 3.19
C GLN A 407 -0.87 65.41 2.68
N SER A 408 -0.33 66.18 1.74
CA SER A 408 -1.04 67.32 1.14
C SER A 408 -2.29 66.90 0.38
N ASN A 409 -2.34 65.65 -0.11
CA ASN A 409 -3.51 65.08 -0.77
C ASN A 409 -4.51 64.40 0.19
N GLY A 410 -4.38 64.60 1.50
CA GLY A 410 -5.34 64.18 2.52
C GLY A 410 -5.12 62.78 3.11
N PHE A 411 -3.96 62.16 2.85
CA PHE A 411 -3.59 60.87 3.43
C PHE A 411 -2.49 61.05 4.47
N THR A 412 -2.64 60.51 5.68
CA THR A 412 -1.60 60.55 6.71
C THR A 412 -1.03 59.15 6.95
N PRO A 413 0.01 58.71 6.21
CA PRO A 413 0.55 57.37 6.38
C PRO A 413 1.24 57.22 7.73
N ASP A 414 1.07 56.05 8.37
CA ASP A 414 1.86 55.69 9.54
C ASP A 414 3.31 55.44 9.12
N LEU A 415 4.21 56.32 9.56
CA LEU A 415 5.64 56.26 9.24
C LEU A 415 6.25 54.90 9.62
N LYS A 416 5.79 54.25 10.69
CA LYS A 416 6.28 52.92 11.10
C LYS A 416 5.93 51.87 10.05
N GLN A 417 4.72 51.93 9.50
CA GLN A 417 4.27 51.01 8.45
C GLN A 417 4.96 51.29 7.12
N VAL A 418 5.23 52.56 6.81
CA VAL A 418 5.99 52.96 5.61
C VAL A 418 7.43 52.44 5.70
N VAL A 419 8.12 52.65 6.83
CA VAL A 419 9.48 52.14 7.04
C VAL A 419 9.51 50.61 7.02
N SER A 420 8.51 49.96 7.63
CA SER A 420 8.36 48.50 7.54
C SER A 420 8.22 48.05 6.08
N GLY A 421 7.31 48.66 5.30
CA GLY A 421 7.09 48.30 3.91
C GLY A 421 8.29 48.54 3.02
N VAL A 422 9.06 49.61 3.25
CA VAL A 422 10.33 49.89 2.55
C VAL A 422 11.38 48.84 2.90
N SER A 423 11.53 48.50 4.19
CA SER A 423 12.45 47.43 4.62
C SER A 423 12.07 46.08 4.00
N ASP A 424 10.79 45.72 4.05
CA ASP A 424 10.26 44.48 3.49
C ASP A 424 10.44 44.46 1.95
N SER A 425 10.24 45.60 1.27
CA SER A 425 10.44 45.72 -0.18
C SER A 425 11.91 45.60 -0.59
N ILE A 426 12.84 46.14 0.21
CA ILE A 426 14.29 45.98 -0.02
C ILE A 426 14.69 44.50 0.13
N ARG A 427 14.04 43.78 1.05
CA ARG A 427 14.28 42.35 1.32
C ARG A 427 13.50 41.41 0.39
N GLY A 428 12.45 41.91 -0.27
CA GLY A 428 11.50 41.09 -1.03
C GLY A 428 10.52 40.28 -0.15
N GLU A 429 10.44 40.59 1.15
CA GLU A 429 9.70 39.85 2.18
C GLU A 429 8.41 40.58 2.59
N PHE A 430 7.48 40.73 1.65
CA PHE A 430 6.24 41.48 1.91
C PHE A 430 5.36 40.80 2.96
N LYS A 431 4.95 41.54 4.00
CA LYS A 431 3.99 41.06 5.04
C LYS A 431 2.56 40.86 4.53
N ILE A 432 2.24 41.38 3.35
CA ILE A 432 0.95 41.21 2.69
C ILE A 432 1.16 40.84 1.21
N PRO A 433 0.26 40.06 0.60
CA PRO A 433 0.34 39.70 -0.82
C PRO A 433 0.46 40.92 -1.73
N LYS A 434 1.26 40.81 -2.80
CA LYS A 434 1.53 41.91 -3.74
C LYS A 434 0.25 42.46 -4.38
N GLU A 435 -0.73 41.59 -4.61
CA GLU A 435 -2.04 41.92 -5.18
C GLU A 435 -2.81 42.88 -4.27
N LYS A 436 -2.75 42.66 -2.94
CA LYS A 436 -3.37 43.56 -1.95
C LYS A 436 -2.67 44.91 -1.88
N ILE A 437 -1.34 44.93 -2.03
CA ILE A 437 -0.56 46.19 -2.09
C ILE A 437 -1.02 47.03 -3.29
N MET A 438 -1.10 46.42 -4.49
CA MET A 438 -1.49 47.12 -5.71
C MET A 438 -2.93 47.63 -5.66
N ALA A 439 -3.86 46.83 -5.12
CA ALA A 439 -5.26 47.25 -4.96
C ALA A 439 -5.41 48.47 -4.03
N GLN A 440 -4.63 48.53 -2.95
CA GLN A 440 -4.67 49.66 -2.02
C GLN A 440 -4.06 50.93 -2.65
N LEU A 441 -2.97 50.80 -3.40
CA LEU A 441 -2.35 51.92 -4.11
C LEU A 441 -3.27 52.48 -5.21
N ASP A 442 -4.01 51.64 -5.93
CA ASP A 442 -5.01 52.09 -6.92
C ASP A 442 -6.14 52.89 -6.26
N THR A 443 -6.64 52.43 -5.11
CA THR A 443 -7.66 53.14 -4.32
C THR A 443 -7.17 54.52 -3.89
N MET A 444 -5.93 54.60 -3.39
CA MET A 444 -5.31 55.87 -3.02
C MET A 444 -5.19 56.80 -4.22
N ASN A 445 -4.73 56.30 -5.37
CA ASN A 445 -4.58 57.12 -6.58
C ASN A 445 -5.91 57.71 -7.06
N LYS A 446 -7.00 56.91 -7.06
CA LYS A 446 -8.36 57.38 -7.40
C LYS A 446 -8.83 58.52 -6.49
N GLN A 447 -8.57 58.41 -5.19
CA GLN A 447 -8.95 59.44 -4.22
C GLN A 447 -8.13 60.72 -4.38
N VAL A 448 -6.83 60.60 -4.66
CA VAL A 448 -5.98 61.77 -4.97
C VAL A 448 -6.48 62.50 -6.22
N LEU A 449 -6.84 61.77 -7.29
CA LEU A 449 -7.38 62.38 -8.52
C LEU A 449 -8.70 63.13 -8.27
N ALA A 450 -9.61 62.55 -7.49
CA ALA A 450 -10.88 63.21 -7.14
C ALA A 450 -10.68 64.49 -6.31
N SER A 451 -9.72 64.49 -5.39
CA SER A 451 -9.37 65.67 -4.59
C SER A 451 -8.70 66.77 -5.43
N GLN A 452 -7.82 66.40 -6.37
CA GLN A 452 -7.20 67.36 -7.29
C GLN A 452 -8.21 68.03 -8.23
N GLN A 453 -9.22 67.29 -8.73
CA GLN A 453 -10.29 67.87 -9.56
C GLN A 453 -11.07 68.95 -8.83
N LYS A 454 -11.55 68.67 -7.60
CA LYS A 454 -12.28 69.66 -6.78
C LYS A 454 -11.45 70.91 -6.47
N THR A 455 -10.15 70.70 -6.23
CA THR A 455 -9.23 71.80 -5.91
C THR A 455 -9.02 72.68 -7.14
N SER A 456 -8.84 72.08 -8.32
CA SER A 456 -8.69 72.76 -9.62
C SER A 456 -9.90 73.62 -9.98
N GLU A 457 -11.12 73.10 -9.80
CA GLU A 457 -12.37 73.86 -10.05
C GLU A 457 -12.49 75.08 -9.12
N THR A 458 -12.10 74.93 -7.85
CA THR A 458 -12.17 76.01 -6.86
C THR A 458 -11.16 77.11 -7.18
N THR A 459 -9.92 76.74 -7.48
CA THR A 459 -8.84 77.71 -7.76
C THR A 459 -9.00 78.42 -9.10
N GLU A 460 -9.53 77.74 -10.11
CA GLU A 460 -9.91 78.35 -11.39
C GLU A 460 -11.01 79.40 -11.16
N SER A 461 -12.07 79.07 -10.42
CA SER A 461 -13.14 80.02 -10.11
C SER A 461 -12.67 81.22 -9.28
N GLU A 462 -11.81 81.01 -8.28
CA GLU A 462 -11.23 82.10 -7.47
C GLU A 462 -10.30 82.99 -8.31
N GLY A 463 -9.49 82.38 -9.19
CA GLY A 463 -8.61 83.07 -10.12
C GLY A 463 -9.36 83.96 -11.12
N ASP A 464 -10.37 83.40 -11.78
CA ASP A 464 -11.21 84.11 -12.74
C ASP A 464 -11.93 85.30 -12.10
N LYS A 465 -12.46 85.10 -10.88
CA LYS A 465 -13.07 86.19 -10.12
C LYS A 465 -12.05 87.29 -9.81
N PHE A 466 -10.87 86.92 -9.34
CA PHE A 466 -9.81 87.89 -9.01
C PHE A 466 -9.33 88.66 -10.24
N ILE A 467 -9.14 88.00 -11.38
CA ILE A 467 -8.76 88.64 -12.65
C ILE A 467 -9.85 89.63 -13.08
N ASN A 468 -11.12 89.22 -13.04
CA ASN A 468 -12.25 90.08 -13.39
C ASN A 468 -12.31 91.32 -12.48
N ASP A 469 -12.15 91.15 -11.18
CA ASP A 469 -12.19 92.25 -10.21
C ASP A 469 -10.97 93.16 -10.34
N PHE A 470 -9.77 92.60 -10.55
CA PHE A 470 -8.55 93.37 -10.76
C PHE A 470 -8.60 94.18 -12.06
N SER A 471 -9.10 93.59 -13.15
CA SER A 471 -9.19 94.25 -14.47
C SER A 471 -10.06 95.52 -14.49
N LYS A 472 -11.01 95.64 -13.53
CA LYS A 472 -11.92 96.79 -13.41
C LYS A 472 -11.34 97.94 -12.58
N GLN A 473 -10.21 97.74 -11.90
CA GLN A 473 -9.59 98.78 -11.08
C GLN A 473 -8.96 99.86 -11.94
N ALA A 474 -8.88 101.09 -11.42
CA ALA A 474 -8.18 102.19 -12.08
C ALA A 474 -6.69 101.84 -12.33
N ASP A 475 -6.15 102.32 -13.44
CA ASP A 475 -4.76 102.15 -13.87
C ASP A 475 -4.33 100.70 -14.17
N VAL A 476 -5.26 99.75 -14.21
CA VAL A 476 -5.01 98.38 -14.64
C VAL A 476 -5.07 98.27 -16.16
N LYS A 477 -4.08 97.60 -16.74
CA LYS A 477 -3.99 97.35 -18.18
C LYS A 477 -3.73 95.88 -18.44
N ARG A 478 -4.21 95.38 -19.58
CA ARG A 478 -3.91 94.03 -20.08
C ARG A 478 -2.69 94.11 -21.00
N ALA A 479 -1.65 93.33 -20.70
CA ALA A 479 -0.47 93.20 -21.55
C ALA A 479 -0.77 92.33 -22.78
N GLU A 480 0.02 92.49 -23.84
CA GLU A 480 -0.11 91.69 -25.07
C GLU A 480 0.01 90.19 -24.81
N MET A 481 0.85 89.80 -23.84
CA MET A 481 1.03 88.41 -23.43
C MET A 481 -0.18 87.82 -22.68
N GLY A 482 -1.16 88.63 -22.29
CA GLY A 482 -2.42 88.19 -21.68
C GLY A 482 -2.52 88.35 -20.16
N TYR A 483 -1.43 88.71 -19.47
CA TYR A 483 -1.46 89.05 -18.04
C TYR A 483 -1.97 90.49 -17.81
N TYR A 484 -2.44 90.77 -16.59
CA TYR A 484 -2.89 92.10 -16.20
C TYR A 484 -1.85 92.76 -15.30
N TYR A 485 -1.70 94.07 -15.39
CA TYR A 485 -0.73 94.79 -14.58
C TYR A 485 -1.24 96.15 -14.12
N ARG A 486 -0.70 96.60 -12.99
CA ARG A 486 -0.84 97.96 -12.47
C ARG A 486 0.54 98.47 -12.07
N VAL A 487 0.96 99.59 -12.65
CA VAL A 487 2.17 100.29 -12.20
C VAL A 487 1.85 100.99 -10.90
N LEU A 488 2.51 100.60 -9.82
CA LEU A 488 2.35 101.19 -8.49
C LEU A 488 3.32 102.35 -8.27
N ASP A 489 4.51 102.25 -8.84
CA ASP A 489 5.51 103.34 -8.91
C ASP A 489 6.27 103.22 -10.24
N ALA A 490 6.33 104.31 -11.00
CA ALA A 490 7.00 104.33 -12.29
C ALA A 490 8.53 104.23 -12.18
N GLY A 491 9.12 104.62 -11.05
CA GLY A 491 10.58 104.66 -10.87
C GLY A 491 11.27 105.67 -11.81
N ARG A 492 12.58 105.48 -12.02
CA ARG A 492 13.42 106.41 -12.80
C ARG A 492 14.04 105.74 -14.03
N GLY A 493 13.94 106.41 -15.17
CA GLY A 493 14.55 105.98 -16.44
C GLY A 493 13.85 104.77 -17.06
N LYS A 494 14.19 104.46 -18.31
CA LYS A 494 13.68 103.28 -19.02
C LYS A 494 14.72 102.18 -18.98
N ILE A 495 14.33 101.01 -18.49
CA ILE A 495 15.19 99.82 -18.48
C ILE A 495 15.27 99.25 -19.90
N LYS A 496 16.48 99.02 -20.39
CA LYS A 496 16.73 98.46 -21.73
C LYS A 496 16.84 96.93 -21.66
N PRO A 497 16.42 96.19 -22.71
CA PRO A 497 16.43 94.71 -22.70
C PRO A 497 17.79 94.04 -22.40
N GLY A 498 18.90 94.74 -22.63
CA GLY A 498 20.26 94.24 -22.35
C GLY A 498 20.79 94.54 -20.95
N GLU A 499 20.08 95.29 -20.11
CA GLU A 499 20.56 95.68 -18.78
C GLU A 499 20.42 94.55 -17.75
N VAL A 500 21.25 94.59 -16.72
CA VAL A 500 21.20 93.66 -15.58
C VAL A 500 20.43 94.34 -14.45
N VAL A 501 19.34 93.72 -14.02
CA VAL A 501 18.43 94.29 -13.03
C VAL A 501 18.44 93.46 -11.75
N SER A 502 18.38 94.14 -10.61
CA SER A 502 18.19 93.50 -9.30
C SER A 502 16.73 93.68 -8.88
N VAL A 503 16.01 92.59 -8.67
CA VAL A 503 14.57 92.60 -8.43
C VAL A 503 14.25 91.86 -7.14
N SER A 504 13.34 92.44 -6.33
CA SER A 504 12.69 91.72 -5.23
C SER A 504 11.24 91.44 -5.61
N VAL A 505 10.79 90.21 -5.36
CA VAL A 505 9.45 89.75 -5.73
C VAL A 505 8.69 89.30 -4.48
N LYS A 506 7.42 89.68 -4.40
CA LYS A 506 6.45 89.03 -3.52
C LYS A 506 5.45 88.26 -4.37
N GLU A 507 5.34 86.97 -4.12
CA GLU A 507 4.53 86.01 -4.85
C GLU A 507 3.37 85.54 -3.96
N SER A 508 2.15 85.66 -4.46
CA SER A 508 0.94 85.22 -3.75
C SER A 508 -0.08 84.64 -4.72
N LEU A 509 -1.03 83.86 -4.20
CA LEU A 509 -2.19 83.35 -4.93
C LEU A 509 -3.32 84.40 -4.94
N SER A 510 -4.30 84.24 -5.84
CA SER A 510 -5.51 85.08 -5.91
C SER A 510 -6.31 85.13 -4.60
N ASN A 511 -6.23 84.08 -3.78
CA ASN A 511 -6.86 84.02 -2.45
C ASN A 511 -6.07 84.75 -1.34
N GLY A 512 -4.92 85.36 -1.68
CA GLY A 512 -4.08 86.11 -0.75
C GLY A 512 -3.02 85.29 -0.02
N ASN A 513 -2.94 83.97 -0.22
CA ASN A 513 -1.88 83.14 0.34
C ASN A 513 -0.51 83.53 -0.24
N VAL A 514 0.45 83.90 0.61
CA VAL A 514 1.79 84.32 0.19
C VAL A 514 2.69 83.09 0.07
N ILE A 515 3.17 82.81 -1.13
CA ILE A 515 4.08 81.69 -1.42
C ILE A 515 5.51 82.06 -1.06
N LYS A 516 5.95 83.25 -1.46
CA LYS A 516 7.30 83.75 -1.21
C LYS A 516 7.30 85.27 -1.12
N ASP A 517 8.00 85.81 -0.13
CA ASP A 517 8.15 87.26 0.03
C ASP A 517 9.63 87.62 0.22
N MET A 518 10.27 88.04 -0.87
CA MET A 518 11.68 88.42 -0.87
C MET A 518 11.93 89.77 -0.17
N THR A 519 10.88 90.60 -0.02
CA THR A 519 11.01 91.91 0.62
C THR A 519 11.21 91.77 2.13
N LYS A 520 10.59 90.77 2.75
CA LYS A 520 10.77 90.45 4.18
C LYS A 520 12.16 89.88 4.49
N THR A 521 12.71 89.09 3.58
CA THR A 521 14.02 88.44 3.76
C THR A 521 15.18 89.28 3.21
N LYS A 522 14.90 90.48 2.68
CA LYS A 522 15.87 91.37 2.02
C LYS A 522 16.66 90.68 0.89
N GLN A 523 16.05 89.68 0.25
CA GLN A 523 16.65 88.96 -0.87
C GLN A 523 16.34 89.67 -2.19
N VAL A 524 17.27 89.61 -3.15
CA VAL A 524 17.11 90.12 -4.52
C VAL A 524 17.62 89.10 -5.52
N VAL A 525 17.00 89.05 -6.70
CA VAL A 525 17.50 88.30 -7.85
C VAL A 525 18.12 89.29 -8.83
N THR A 526 19.41 89.12 -9.14
CA THR A 526 20.14 89.96 -10.09
C THR A 526 20.44 89.17 -11.35
N LEU A 527 19.75 89.48 -12.46
CA LEU A 527 19.92 88.81 -13.75
C LEU A 527 19.77 89.84 -14.90
N PRO A 528 20.33 89.59 -16.09
CA PRO A 528 19.92 90.29 -17.31
C PRO A 528 18.41 90.19 -17.51
N VAL A 529 17.75 91.27 -17.98
CA VAL A 529 16.28 91.27 -18.19
C VAL A 529 15.82 90.07 -19.02
N ALA A 530 16.57 89.70 -20.05
CA ALA A 530 16.27 88.58 -20.94
C ALA A 530 16.32 87.18 -20.28
N GLN A 531 16.90 87.05 -19.08
CA GLN A 531 16.97 85.77 -18.35
C GLN A 531 15.83 85.60 -17.33
N PHE A 532 15.02 86.63 -17.11
CA PHE A 532 13.80 86.48 -16.33
C PHE A 532 12.73 85.73 -17.14
N PRO A 533 11.77 85.05 -16.48
CA PRO A 533 10.61 84.48 -17.16
C PRO A 533 9.93 85.54 -18.04
N PRO A 534 9.42 85.18 -19.23
CA PRO A 534 8.91 86.15 -20.20
C PRO A 534 7.90 87.18 -19.62
N VAL A 535 6.99 86.72 -18.76
CA VAL A 535 6.03 87.57 -18.05
C VAL A 535 6.73 88.59 -17.13
N PHE A 536 7.78 88.17 -16.43
CA PHE A 536 8.58 89.03 -15.56
C PHE A 536 9.42 90.02 -16.37
N ALA A 537 10.09 89.56 -17.43
CA ALA A 537 10.89 90.40 -18.32
C ALA A 537 10.03 91.52 -18.94
N SER A 538 8.84 91.16 -19.44
CA SER A 538 7.85 92.10 -19.95
C SER A 538 7.41 93.11 -18.88
N SER A 539 7.18 92.65 -17.65
CA SER A 539 6.71 93.49 -16.54
C SER A 539 7.76 94.44 -15.98
N ILE A 540 9.02 94.00 -15.90
CA ILE A 540 10.16 94.83 -15.50
C ILE A 540 10.33 96.00 -16.46
N GLY A 541 10.14 95.78 -17.77
CA GLY A 541 10.22 96.84 -18.78
C GLY A 541 9.14 97.93 -18.67
N LEU A 542 8.10 97.74 -17.84
CA LEU A 542 7.04 98.73 -17.61
C LEU A 542 7.43 99.81 -16.60
N VAL A 543 8.50 99.60 -15.82
CA VAL A 543 8.95 100.50 -14.76
C VAL A 543 10.46 100.77 -14.84
N GLY A 544 10.90 101.87 -14.22
CA GLY A 544 12.30 102.24 -14.09
C GLY A 544 12.97 101.71 -12.82
N VAL A 545 14.19 102.18 -12.56
CA VAL A 545 14.92 101.90 -11.30
C VAL A 545 14.07 102.37 -10.11
N HIS A 546 13.96 101.55 -9.06
CA HIS A 546 13.08 101.75 -7.89
C HIS A 546 11.58 101.72 -8.20
N GLY A 547 11.20 101.43 -9.44
CA GLY A 547 9.80 101.26 -9.81
C GLY A 547 9.21 99.97 -9.25
N LYS A 548 7.88 99.99 -9.11
CA LYS A 548 7.08 98.89 -8.57
C LYS A 548 5.90 98.60 -9.49
N VAL A 549 5.74 97.34 -9.88
CA VAL A 549 4.59 96.89 -10.67
C VAL A 549 3.95 95.69 -10.00
N GLN A 550 2.61 95.68 -9.96
CA GLN A 550 1.85 94.50 -9.59
C GLN A 550 1.31 93.86 -10.85
N ILE A 551 1.48 92.54 -10.97
CA ILE A 551 0.97 91.76 -12.09
C ILE A 551 0.13 90.59 -11.61
N VAL A 552 -0.91 90.29 -12.39
CA VAL A 552 -1.82 89.18 -12.18
C VAL A 552 -1.72 88.28 -13.40
N VAL A 553 -1.24 87.06 -13.17
CA VAL A 553 -0.81 86.13 -14.20
C VAL A 553 -1.77 84.94 -14.18
N PRO A 554 -2.56 84.75 -15.25
CA PRO A 554 -3.47 83.61 -15.35
C PRO A 554 -2.69 82.29 -15.43
N PRO A 555 -3.31 81.15 -15.08
CA PRO A 555 -2.60 79.88 -14.90
C PRO A 555 -1.84 79.43 -16.15
N GLU A 556 -2.33 79.71 -17.35
CA GLU A 556 -1.69 79.35 -18.63
C GLU A 556 -0.31 80.01 -18.81
N LEU A 557 -0.07 81.12 -18.12
CA LEU A 557 1.18 81.88 -18.14
C LEU A 557 2.02 81.67 -16.86
N ALA A 558 1.56 80.80 -15.96
CA ALA A 558 2.20 80.49 -14.68
C ALA A 558 2.47 78.97 -14.55
N TYR A 559 1.80 78.29 -13.61
CA TYR A 559 2.03 76.87 -13.30
C TYR A 559 1.02 75.91 -13.95
N GLY A 560 0.11 76.44 -14.78
CA GLY A 560 -0.84 75.67 -15.60
C GLY A 560 -1.78 74.75 -14.82
N ASP A 561 -2.33 73.78 -15.54
CA ASP A 561 -3.30 72.81 -15.01
C ASP A 561 -2.75 71.91 -13.89
N ARG A 562 -1.42 71.82 -13.75
CA ARG A 562 -0.77 70.96 -12.75
C ARG A 562 -0.43 71.68 -11.46
N GLY A 563 -0.21 72.99 -11.50
CA GLY A 563 0.32 73.73 -10.36
C GLY A 563 1.72 73.26 -9.94
N LEU A 564 2.11 73.59 -8.70
CA LEU A 564 3.33 73.15 -8.04
C LEU A 564 3.02 72.70 -6.61
N SER A 565 2.70 71.41 -6.45
CA SER A 565 2.38 70.81 -5.14
C SER A 565 3.58 70.89 -4.18
N PRO A 566 3.37 71.16 -2.87
CA PRO A 566 2.09 71.42 -2.20
C PRO A 566 1.71 72.92 -2.16
N GLN A 567 2.52 73.81 -2.72
CA GLN A 567 2.42 75.26 -2.46
C GLN A 567 1.46 75.99 -3.40
N ILE A 568 1.39 75.57 -4.66
CA ILE A 568 0.60 76.21 -5.72
C ILE A 568 -0.36 75.17 -6.27
N PRO A 569 -1.67 75.30 -6.01
CA PRO A 569 -2.66 74.37 -6.55
C PRO A 569 -2.73 74.39 -8.09
N PRO A 570 -3.30 73.35 -8.71
CA PRO A 570 -3.73 73.34 -10.11
C PRO A 570 -4.49 74.62 -10.50
N LYS A 571 -4.29 75.12 -11.73
CA LYS A 571 -5.02 76.27 -12.30
C LYS A 571 -5.00 77.55 -11.46
N SER A 572 -3.97 77.72 -10.62
CA SER A 572 -3.84 78.91 -9.79
C SER A 572 -3.45 80.14 -10.60
N THR A 573 -4.21 81.23 -10.42
CA THR A 573 -3.80 82.57 -10.83
C THR A 573 -2.77 83.12 -9.84
N MET A 574 -1.63 83.58 -10.36
CA MET A 574 -0.54 84.12 -9.54
C MET A 574 -0.58 85.65 -9.51
N VAL A 575 -0.30 86.22 -8.34
CA VAL A 575 -0.16 87.67 -8.13
C VAL A 575 1.27 87.96 -7.71
N TYR A 576 1.95 88.80 -8.48
CA TYR A 576 3.32 89.19 -8.21
C TYR A 576 3.43 90.69 -7.99
N GLU A 577 4.10 91.11 -6.93
CA GLU A 577 4.60 92.47 -6.77
C GLU A 577 6.10 92.48 -7.06
N ILE A 578 6.48 93.12 -8.15
CA ILE A 578 7.86 93.20 -8.66
C ILE A 578 8.39 94.59 -8.35
N ILE A 579 9.51 94.67 -7.63
CA ILE A 579 10.19 95.92 -7.31
C ILE A 579 11.60 95.86 -7.89
N VAL A 580 11.93 96.82 -8.76
CA VAL A 580 13.28 96.95 -9.31
C VAL A 580 14.13 97.72 -8.32
N GLN A 581 15.10 97.05 -7.70
CA GLN A 581 15.97 97.64 -6.68
C GLN A 581 17.14 98.42 -7.30
N ASP A 582 17.74 97.89 -8.37
CA ASP A 582 18.92 98.49 -9.01
C ASP A 582 19.03 98.05 -10.47
N VAL A 583 19.70 98.84 -11.31
CA VAL A 583 19.95 98.56 -12.73
C VAL A 583 21.39 98.86 -13.09
N LYS A 584 22.07 97.89 -13.69
CA LYS A 584 23.47 97.98 -14.14
C LYS A 584 23.54 97.84 -15.67
N PRO A 585 24.49 98.53 -16.32
CA PRO A 585 24.72 98.34 -17.75
C PRO A 585 25.07 96.88 -18.03
N GLY A 586 24.43 96.29 -19.05
CA GLY A 586 24.74 94.94 -19.49
C GLY A 586 26.19 94.85 -19.94
N GLN A 587 26.88 93.75 -19.61
CA GLN A 587 28.18 93.48 -20.22
C GLN A 587 27.96 93.27 -21.72
N ALA A 588 28.39 94.24 -22.53
CA ALA A 588 28.47 94.09 -23.97
C ALA A 588 29.32 92.84 -24.24
N LYS A 589 28.73 91.87 -24.92
CA LYS A 589 29.42 90.64 -25.29
C LYS A 589 30.43 90.91 -26.39
#